data_AF-A0A165GIL7-F1
#
_entry.id   AF-A0A165GIL7-F1
#
_cell.length_a   1.000
_cell.length_b   1.000
_cell.length_c   1.000
_cell.angle_alpha   90.00
_cell.angle_beta   90.00
_cell.angle_gamma   90.00
#
_symmetry.space_group_name_H-M   'P 1'
#
loop_
_entity.id
_entity.type
_entity.pdbx_description
1 polymer ?
#
loop_
_entity_poly.entity_id
_entity_poly.type
_entity_poly.pdbx_seq_one_letter_code
_entity_poly.pdbx_strand_id
1 'polypeptide(L)'
;MAKIRAARKTIPATKPYSSNPPPRTTRASAAAAPTSNSRRSTASSSTVRNATRLELEEKAPKKDVFQQMSRFKAARVFGIDGTATDYTRSDDVYVAGPNAVVNPDDTEGELDEHQLWRARILQIRCPDPDNPANVWLEIAWYWTPAEFSKVVNKKFNPRLCGSKELVYVFGGRLDIINCASLNGVARVHLYEEMEHRRLLQITEKDYYYRTEYDCAKKKFKRQAEPSCLCNTQYIPDDDATMVFCPRGDCLTWYHTACLQKFDHFYQHLSATDLEVIREATQDGFSASADLYQQELEECWMQSTMQDLKPPDTNVELSSLHALARRPCMRGGDYGIVGNAGVILRARYLLDQVVGKNKKLPPAWRSFVWGEGGAWKIPKEKQMWQVGDDGEESLVSYKCPKCEEAL
;
A
#
# COMPACT_ATOMS: atom_id res chain seq x y z
N MET A 1 -19.18 -12.70 19.39
CA MET A 1 -17.82 -12.14 19.41
C MET A 1 -17.05 -12.86 20.51
N ALA A 2 -15.99 -13.59 20.18
CA ALA A 2 -15.15 -14.32 21.13
C ALA A 2 -14.14 -13.38 21.81
N LYS A 3 -13.82 -13.58 23.10
CA LYS A 3 -12.85 -12.77 23.86
C LYS A 3 -11.67 -13.65 24.29
N ILE A 4 -10.42 -13.30 23.95
CA ILE A 4 -9.22 -14.11 24.25
C ILE A 4 -8.11 -13.26 24.86
N ARG A 5 -7.61 -13.63 26.03
CA ARG A 5 -6.54 -12.90 26.74
C ARG A 5 -5.19 -13.57 26.47
N ALA A 6 -4.23 -12.88 25.85
CA ALA A 6 -2.88 -13.40 25.61
C ALA A 6 -1.95 -13.12 26.82
N ALA A 7 -1.10 -14.08 27.18
CA ALA A 7 -0.13 -13.98 28.27
C ALA A 7 1.33 -13.98 27.75
N ARG A 8 2.20 -13.30 28.49
CA ARG A 8 3.61 -12.99 28.17
C ARG A 8 4.55 -14.20 28.36
N LYS A 9 5.38 -14.53 27.35
CA LYS A 9 6.87 -14.70 27.43
C LYS A 9 7.47 -15.41 26.20
N THR A 10 8.75 -15.10 25.97
CA THR A 10 9.65 -15.58 24.92
C THR A 10 9.70 -17.11 24.78
N ILE A 11 9.65 -17.58 23.53
CA ILE A 11 9.65 -18.99 23.13
C ILE A 11 11.11 -19.49 23.01
N PRO A 12 11.52 -20.60 23.65
CA PRO A 12 12.81 -21.22 23.40
C PRO A 12 12.75 -22.18 22.19
N ALA A 13 13.86 -22.26 21.44
CA ALA A 13 13.98 -23.03 20.21
C ALA A 13 13.95 -24.56 20.40
N THR A 14 13.17 -25.27 19.58
CA THR A 14 13.28 -26.72 19.32
C THR A 14 13.22 -27.01 17.79
N LYS A 15 13.84 -28.13 17.38
CA LYS A 15 14.21 -28.51 15.98
C LYS A 15 13.03 -28.99 15.10
N PRO A 16 13.18 -28.99 13.74
CA PRO A 16 12.09 -28.71 12.79
C PRO A 16 11.49 -29.95 12.09
N TYR A 17 10.26 -29.82 11.57
CA TYR A 17 9.79 -30.59 10.40
C TYR A 17 8.83 -29.80 9.48
N SER A 18 9.28 -29.63 8.23
CA SER A 18 8.54 -29.52 6.96
C SER A 18 7.60 -28.32 6.66
N SER A 19 7.96 -27.10 7.05
CA SER A 19 7.80 -25.89 6.22
C SER A 19 8.49 -24.71 6.92
N ASN A 20 9.82 -24.72 6.96
CA ASN A 20 10.56 -23.62 7.57
C ASN A 20 10.30 -22.31 6.80
N PRO A 21 10.06 -21.17 7.48
CA PRO A 21 10.36 -19.86 6.90
C PRO A 21 11.85 -19.79 6.53
N PRO A 22 12.26 -19.08 5.47
CA PRO A 22 13.63 -19.08 4.97
C PRO A 22 14.65 -18.68 6.05
N PRO A 23 15.82 -19.36 6.12
CA PRO A 23 16.88 -18.98 7.03
C PRO A 23 17.51 -17.65 6.57
N ARG A 24 17.67 -16.69 7.49
CA ARG A 24 18.36 -15.41 7.25
C ARG A 24 19.82 -15.55 7.70
N THR A 25 20.76 -15.24 6.81
CA THR A 25 22.20 -15.16 7.10
C THR A 25 22.51 -13.85 7.81
N THR A 26 22.93 -13.90 9.07
CA THR A 26 23.50 -12.75 9.78
C THR A 26 24.99 -12.64 9.47
N ARG A 27 25.46 -11.41 9.20
CA ARG A 27 26.87 -11.06 8.97
C ARG A 27 27.44 -10.60 10.31
N ALA A 28 28.45 -11.30 10.82
CA ALA A 28 29.09 -11.02 12.09
C ALA A 28 30.16 -9.93 11.96
N SER A 29 30.21 -9.01 12.93
CA SER A 29 31.35 -8.16 13.23
C SER A 29 31.73 -8.35 14.70
N ALA A 30 33.01 -8.60 14.94
CA ALA A 30 33.59 -8.93 16.25
C ALA A 30 34.03 -7.67 17.01
N ALA A 31 33.87 -7.67 18.34
CA ALA A 31 34.74 -6.97 19.29
C ALA A 31 34.53 -7.52 20.72
N ALA A 32 35.58 -7.42 21.54
CA ALA A 32 35.84 -8.21 22.74
C ALA A 32 35.33 -7.63 24.08
N ALA A 33 35.23 -8.54 25.07
CA ALA A 33 35.21 -8.50 26.55
C ALA A 33 35.71 -7.22 27.28
N PRO A 34 35.33 -6.91 28.56
CA PRO A 34 35.56 -7.82 29.71
C PRO A 34 34.55 -7.86 30.88
N THR A 35 34.87 -8.82 31.76
CA THR A 35 34.24 -9.40 32.97
C THR A 35 34.08 -8.49 34.20
N SER A 36 33.07 -8.77 35.05
CA SER A 36 33.21 -8.78 36.53
C SER A 36 32.06 -9.49 37.28
N ASN A 37 32.44 -10.24 38.32
CA ASN A 37 31.62 -10.98 39.31
C ASN A 37 30.79 -10.09 40.26
N SER A 38 29.65 -10.59 40.78
CA SER A 38 29.33 -10.54 42.23
C SER A 38 28.01 -11.26 42.64
N ARG A 39 28.17 -12.25 43.54
CA ARG A 39 27.40 -12.65 44.75
C ARG A 39 25.85 -12.59 44.82
N ARG A 40 25.29 -13.81 44.89
CA ARG A 40 24.50 -14.43 45.99
C ARG A 40 23.75 -13.52 46.98
N SER A 41 22.42 -13.64 47.02
CA SER A 41 21.62 -13.58 48.26
C SER A 41 20.35 -14.43 48.15
N THR A 42 20.22 -15.37 49.07
CA THR A 42 19.03 -16.17 49.37
C THR A 42 18.12 -15.41 50.33
N ALA A 43 16.81 -15.35 50.07
CA ALA A 43 15.79 -15.25 51.11
C ALA A 43 14.43 -15.77 50.61
N SER A 44 13.72 -16.37 51.55
CA SER A 44 12.59 -17.27 51.44
C SER A 44 11.22 -16.58 51.38
N SER A 45 10.24 -17.39 50.96
CA SER A 45 8.83 -17.38 51.39
C SER A 45 7.85 -16.53 50.58
N SER A 46 7.04 -17.18 49.75
CA SER A 46 5.69 -17.56 50.18
C SER A 46 4.97 -18.30 49.05
N THR A 47 4.31 -19.37 49.46
CA THR A 47 3.64 -20.35 48.61
C THR A 47 2.33 -19.77 48.09
N VAL A 48 2.30 -19.35 46.83
CA VAL A 48 1.07 -19.33 46.02
C VAL A 48 1.28 -20.34 44.92
N ARG A 49 0.41 -21.36 44.89
CA ARG A 49 0.46 -22.47 43.94
C ARG A 49 0.38 -21.93 42.51
N ASN A 50 1.54 -21.75 41.90
CA ASN A 50 1.71 -21.57 40.47
C ASN A 50 1.08 -22.77 39.77
N ALA A 51 0.01 -22.52 39.01
CA ALA A 51 -0.40 -23.43 37.96
C ALA A 51 0.72 -23.47 36.91
N THR A 52 1.61 -24.46 37.08
CA THR A 52 2.60 -25.00 36.15
C THR A 52 2.07 -24.99 34.72
N ARG A 53 2.73 -24.33 33.77
CA ARG A 53 3.63 -24.99 32.80
C ARG A 53 3.06 -26.30 32.23
N LEU A 54 1.83 -26.26 31.72
CA LEU A 54 1.19 -27.36 31.01
C LEU A 54 0.55 -26.83 29.71
N GLU A 55 1.02 -27.36 28.58
CA GLU A 55 0.21 -27.68 27.39
C GLU A 55 -0.14 -26.64 26.32
N LEU A 56 0.74 -25.71 25.92
CA LEU A 56 0.53 -25.02 24.63
C LEU A 56 1.80 -25.00 23.75
N GLU A 57 2.40 -26.17 23.54
CA GLU A 57 2.91 -26.53 22.21
C GLU A 57 1.75 -27.18 21.43
N GLU A 58 0.61 -26.50 21.34
CA GLU A 58 -0.44 -26.98 20.45
C GLU A 58 0.07 -26.82 19.02
N LYS A 59 0.50 -27.95 18.45
CA LYS A 59 0.81 -28.04 17.03
C LYS A 59 -0.39 -27.54 16.25
N ALA A 60 -0.15 -26.70 15.25
CA ALA A 60 -1.20 -26.21 14.37
C ALA A 60 -2.06 -27.39 13.87
N PRO A 61 -3.40 -27.26 13.90
CA PRO A 61 -4.29 -28.33 13.49
C PRO A 61 -4.04 -28.65 12.02
N LYS A 62 -4.17 -29.93 11.67
CA LYS A 62 -4.15 -30.35 10.27
C LYS A 62 -5.31 -29.70 9.52
N LYS A 63 -5.15 -29.52 8.20
CA LYS A 63 -6.11 -28.80 7.36
C LYS A 63 -7.52 -29.41 7.41
N ASP A 64 -7.63 -30.72 7.40
CA ASP A 64 -8.90 -31.46 7.52
C ASP A 64 -9.60 -31.18 8.86
N VAL A 65 -8.86 -31.22 9.97
CA VAL A 65 -9.38 -30.88 11.30
C VAL A 65 -9.82 -29.43 11.35
N PHE A 66 -9.01 -28.51 10.82
CA PHE A 66 -9.35 -27.09 10.74
C PHE A 66 -10.64 -26.85 9.95
N GLN A 67 -10.88 -27.55 8.83
CA GLN A 67 -12.11 -27.37 8.05
C GLN A 67 -13.37 -27.84 8.78
N GLN A 68 -13.26 -28.76 9.74
CA GLN A 68 -14.37 -29.24 10.58
C GLN A 68 -14.71 -28.26 11.73
N MET A 69 -13.80 -27.35 12.07
CA MET A 69 -14.03 -26.35 13.12
C MET A 69 -15.11 -25.33 12.74
N SER A 70 -15.77 -24.77 13.74
CA SER A 70 -16.78 -23.73 13.54
C SER A 70 -16.18 -22.46 12.97
N ARG A 71 -16.87 -21.85 12.00
CA ARG A 71 -16.39 -20.67 11.27
C ARG A 71 -16.91 -19.38 11.89
N PHE A 72 -16.05 -18.37 11.95
CA PHE A 72 -16.37 -17.05 12.47
C PHE A 72 -16.08 -15.96 11.44
N LYS A 73 -16.75 -14.81 11.60
CA LYS A 73 -16.52 -13.61 10.77
C LYS A 73 -15.38 -12.73 11.30
N ALA A 74 -15.16 -12.76 12.61
CA ALA A 74 -14.18 -11.94 13.29
C ALA A 74 -13.62 -12.64 14.53
N ALA A 75 -12.40 -12.27 14.92
CA ALA A 75 -11.74 -12.67 16.16
C ALA A 75 -11.25 -11.42 16.90
N ARG A 76 -11.47 -11.37 18.22
CA ARG A 76 -10.94 -10.30 19.07
C ARG A 76 -9.75 -10.81 19.85
N VAL A 77 -8.57 -10.25 19.59
CA VAL A 77 -7.33 -10.57 20.30
C VAL A 77 -7.02 -9.43 21.27
N PHE A 78 -6.66 -9.77 22.49
CA PHE A 78 -6.26 -8.79 23.50
C PHE A 78 -4.74 -8.80 23.62
N GLY A 79 -4.15 -7.63 23.41
CA GLY A 79 -2.74 -7.36 23.66
C GLY A 79 -2.39 -7.45 25.15
N ILE A 80 -1.08 -7.44 25.42
CA ILE A 80 -0.54 -7.49 26.79
C ILE A 80 -0.91 -6.26 27.63
N ASP A 81 -1.10 -5.13 26.96
CA ASP A 81 -1.55 -3.84 27.48
C ASP A 81 -3.07 -3.82 27.76
N GLY A 82 -3.78 -4.90 27.38
CA GLY A 82 -5.22 -4.99 27.48
C GLY A 82 -5.96 -4.39 26.29
N THR A 83 -5.26 -3.85 25.30
CA THR A 83 -5.87 -3.31 24.08
C THR A 83 -6.51 -4.44 23.30
N ALA A 84 -7.77 -4.27 22.94
CA ALA A 84 -8.51 -5.23 22.14
C ALA A 84 -8.46 -4.84 20.66
N THR A 85 -8.02 -5.75 19.81
CA THR A 85 -8.05 -5.58 18.35
C THR A 85 -8.99 -6.61 17.74
N ASP A 86 -9.94 -6.13 16.94
CA ASP A 86 -10.82 -6.97 16.15
C ASP A 86 -10.20 -7.23 14.79
N TYR A 87 -10.08 -8.51 14.44
CA TYR A 87 -9.61 -8.97 13.14
C TYR A 87 -10.75 -9.65 12.39
N THR A 88 -10.86 -9.36 11.11
CA THR A 88 -11.85 -9.93 10.20
C THR A 88 -11.20 -10.66 9.04
N ARG A 89 -12.02 -11.34 8.23
CA ARG A 89 -11.53 -11.95 6.99
C ARG A 89 -11.09 -10.86 6.02
N SER A 90 -10.00 -11.12 5.31
CA SER A 90 -9.32 -10.21 4.38
C SER A 90 -8.49 -9.11 5.03
N ASP A 91 -8.45 -9.01 6.36
CA ASP A 91 -7.52 -8.12 7.04
C ASP A 91 -6.08 -8.57 6.75
N ASP A 92 -5.23 -7.58 6.50
CA ASP A 92 -3.78 -7.74 6.41
C ASP A 92 -3.19 -7.55 7.82
N VAL A 93 -2.33 -8.46 8.24
CA VAL A 93 -1.86 -8.56 9.64
C VAL A 93 -0.36 -8.77 9.72
N TYR A 94 0.23 -8.26 10.80
CA TYR A 94 1.56 -8.63 11.21
C TYR A 94 1.51 -9.93 12.02
N VAL A 95 2.46 -10.83 11.75
CA VAL A 95 2.59 -12.12 12.45
C VAL A 95 3.98 -12.22 13.03
N ALA A 96 4.07 -12.43 14.34
CA ALA A 96 5.34 -12.64 15.02
C ALA A 96 5.89 -14.04 14.67
N GLY A 97 7.08 -14.07 14.09
CA GLY A 97 7.77 -15.34 13.83
C GLY A 97 8.26 -15.99 15.13
N PRO A 98 8.58 -17.30 15.12
CA PRO A 98 9.09 -17.99 16.30
C PRO A 98 10.44 -17.45 16.81
N ASN A 99 11.16 -16.71 15.95
CA ASN A 99 12.44 -16.08 16.26
C ASN A 99 12.31 -14.56 16.47
N ALA A 100 11.10 -14.01 16.62
CA ALA A 100 10.93 -12.59 16.91
C ALA A 100 11.48 -12.32 18.32
N VAL A 101 12.45 -11.41 18.43
CA VAL A 101 13.11 -11.08 19.69
C VAL A 101 12.91 -9.60 19.93
N VAL A 102 12.22 -9.29 21.02
CA VAL A 102 12.13 -7.92 21.54
C VAL A 102 13.54 -7.50 21.94
N ASN A 103 14.00 -6.38 21.40
CA ASN A 103 15.31 -5.83 21.75
C ASN A 103 15.31 -5.48 23.26
N PRO A 104 16.21 -6.05 24.07
CA PRO A 104 16.24 -5.76 25.51
C PRO A 104 16.50 -4.28 25.84
N ASP A 105 17.10 -3.53 24.92
CA ASP A 105 17.38 -2.10 25.07
C ASP A 105 16.21 -1.22 24.60
N ASP A 106 15.19 -1.81 23.97
CA ASP A 106 13.98 -1.10 23.59
C ASP A 106 13.05 -0.99 24.82
N THR A 107 12.92 0.24 25.33
CA THR A 107 12.09 0.56 26.49
C THR A 107 10.61 0.39 26.24
N GLU A 108 10.17 0.42 24.97
CA GLU A 108 8.77 0.23 24.58
C GLU A 108 8.46 -1.26 24.34
N GLY A 109 9.51 -2.06 24.10
CA GLY A 109 9.40 -3.50 23.91
C GLY A 109 8.69 -3.87 22.62
N GLU A 110 8.77 -3.01 21.60
CA GLU A 110 8.15 -3.25 20.29
C GLU A 110 9.04 -4.17 19.45
N LEU A 111 8.40 -5.00 18.62
CA LEU A 111 9.13 -5.79 17.64
C LEU A 111 9.43 -4.90 16.44
N ASP A 112 10.69 -4.86 16.02
CA ASP A 112 11.07 -4.26 14.74
C ASP A 112 10.22 -4.87 13.64
N GLU A 113 9.58 -4.01 12.85
CA GLU A 113 8.70 -4.38 11.75
C GLU A 113 9.38 -5.31 10.73
N HIS A 114 10.71 -5.22 10.59
CA HIS A 114 11.50 -6.13 9.77
C HIS A 114 11.55 -7.57 10.29
N GLN A 115 11.20 -7.80 11.56
CA GLN A 115 11.08 -9.12 12.18
C GLN A 115 9.66 -9.70 12.04
N LEU A 116 8.69 -8.87 11.68
CA LEU A 116 7.29 -9.25 11.54
C LEU A 116 7.00 -9.73 10.13
N TRP A 117 6.32 -10.86 10.03
CA TRP A 117 5.79 -11.36 8.77
C TRP A 117 4.47 -10.66 8.45
N ARG A 118 4.12 -10.54 7.17
CA ARG A 118 2.83 -9.99 6.75
C ARG A 118 2.00 -11.08 6.13
N ALA A 119 0.73 -11.17 6.51
CA ALA A 119 -0.20 -12.13 5.94
C ALA A 119 -1.59 -11.53 5.78
N ARG A 120 -2.43 -12.19 4.98
CA ARG A 120 -3.87 -11.91 4.88
C ARG A 120 -4.67 -13.03 5.50
N ILE A 121 -5.66 -12.70 6.33
CA ILE A 121 -6.57 -13.66 6.95
C ILE A 121 -7.57 -14.16 5.91
N LEU A 122 -7.59 -15.46 5.64
CA LEU A 122 -8.55 -16.09 4.71
C LEU A 122 -9.76 -16.66 5.45
N GLN A 123 -9.52 -17.34 6.56
CA GLN A 123 -10.54 -17.98 7.39
C GLN A 123 -10.21 -17.82 8.89
N ILE A 124 -11.26 -17.70 9.69
CA ILE A 124 -11.20 -17.67 11.15
C ILE A 124 -12.06 -18.81 11.67
N ARG A 125 -11.48 -19.70 12.48
CA ARG A 125 -12.18 -20.88 13.00
C ARG A 125 -11.85 -21.17 14.46
N CYS A 126 -12.78 -21.81 15.16
CA CYS A 126 -12.63 -22.24 16.54
C CYS A 126 -13.15 -23.69 16.70
N PRO A 127 -12.40 -24.60 17.35
CA PRO A 127 -12.86 -25.95 17.60
C PRO A 127 -14.01 -26.00 18.59
N ASP A 128 -14.01 -25.12 19.59
CA ASP A 128 -15.05 -25.02 20.63
C ASP A 128 -15.64 -23.60 20.64
N PRO A 129 -16.84 -23.40 20.08
CA PRO A 129 -17.54 -22.11 20.10
C PRO A 129 -17.91 -21.62 21.51
N ASP A 130 -18.14 -22.54 22.44
CA ASP A 130 -18.60 -22.25 23.80
C ASP A 130 -17.42 -21.81 24.68
N ASN A 131 -16.21 -22.30 24.36
CA ASN A 131 -14.96 -21.86 24.95
C ASN A 131 -13.95 -21.42 23.88
N PRO A 132 -14.04 -20.16 23.40
CA PRO A 132 -13.25 -19.71 22.27
C PRO A 132 -11.81 -19.33 22.65
N ALA A 133 -11.19 -20.04 23.59
CA ALA A 133 -9.82 -19.81 24.01
C ALA A 133 -8.80 -20.13 22.89
N ASN A 134 -9.19 -20.96 21.91
CA ASN A 134 -8.30 -21.47 20.88
C ASN A 134 -8.78 -21.14 19.47
N VAL A 135 -8.50 -19.93 18.99
CA VAL A 135 -8.89 -19.50 17.65
C VAL A 135 -7.73 -19.65 16.67
N TRP A 136 -8.02 -20.30 15.54
CA TRP A 136 -7.08 -20.59 14.47
C TRP A 136 -7.43 -19.81 13.20
N LEU A 137 -6.40 -19.42 12.46
CA LEU A 137 -6.49 -18.62 11.25
C LEU A 137 -5.84 -19.37 10.09
N GLU A 138 -6.54 -19.52 8.97
CA GLU A 138 -5.88 -19.89 7.70
C GLU A 138 -5.46 -18.60 7.02
N ILE A 139 -4.18 -18.46 6.69
CA ILE A 139 -3.59 -17.23 6.18
C ILE A 139 -2.88 -17.45 4.84
N ALA A 140 -2.77 -16.38 4.06
CA ALA A 140 -1.90 -16.27 2.88
C ALA A 140 -0.77 -15.28 3.15
N TRP A 141 0.47 -15.67 2.83
CA TRP A 141 1.65 -14.86 3.11
C TRP A 141 1.91 -13.80 2.04
N TYR A 142 2.39 -12.64 2.49
CA TYR A 142 3.11 -11.70 1.65
C TYR A 142 4.61 -11.96 1.74
N TRP A 143 5.26 -12.04 0.59
CA TRP A 143 6.70 -12.29 0.49
C TRP A 143 7.39 -11.04 -0.01
N THR A 144 8.59 -10.75 0.51
CA THR A 144 9.45 -9.78 -0.19
C THR A 144 9.87 -10.36 -1.56
N PRO A 145 10.09 -9.52 -2.58
CA PRO A 145 10.61 -9.94 -3.89
C PRO A 145 11.85 -10.85 -3.79
N ALA A 146 12.77 -10.52 -2.88
CA ALA A 146 14.01 -11.26 -2.66
C ALA A 146 13.76 -12.66 -2.07
N GLU A 147 12.83 -12.79 -1.12
CA GLU A 147 12.49 -14.11 -0.55
C GLU A 147 11.67 -14.94 -1.53
N PHE A 148 10.72 -14.31 -2.21
CA PHE A 148 9.91 -14.96 -3.24
C PHE A 148 10.78 -15.56 -4.35
N SER A 149 11.75 -14.80 -4.85
CA SER A 149 12.69 -15.29 -5.87
C SER A 149 13.55 -16.44 -5.36
N LYS A 150 14.01 -16.42 -4.10
CA LYS A 150 14.83 -17.52 -3.56
C LYS A 150 14.03 -18.81 -3.32
N VAL A 151 12.80 -18.71 -2.81
CA VAL A 151 12.06 -19.82 -2.19
C VAL A 151 10.88 -20.31 -3.03
N VAL A 152 10.20 -19.41 -3.73
CA VAL A 152 8.96 -19.72 -4.45
C VAL A 152 9.21 -19.84 -5.95
N ASN A 153 9.81 -18.82 -6.57
CA ASN A 153 10.05 -18.78 -8.01
C ASN A 153 11.42 -18.16 -8.36
N LYS A 154 12.42 -19.01 -8.59
CA LYS A 154 13.81 -18.63 -8.93
C LYS A 154 13.98 -17.79 -10.20
N LYS A 155 12.96 -17.72 -11.07
CA LYS A 155 12.98 -16.89 -12.28
C LYS A 155 12.45 -15.48 -12.05
N PHE A 156 11.84 -15.22 -10.91
CA PHE A 156 11.35 -13.89 -10.57
C PHE A 156 12.53 -12.93 -10.35
N ASN A 157 12.50 -11.77 -11.01
CA ASN A 157 13.56 -10.78 -10.88
C ASN A 157 13.18 -9.74 -9.82
N PRO A 158 13.78 -9.80 -8.60
CA PRO A 158 13.42 -8.87 -7.53
C PRO A 158 13.88 -7.43 -7.77
N ARG A 159 14.78 -7.18 -8.74
CA ARG A 159 15.31 -5.84 -9.03
C ARG A 159 14.31 -4.91 -9.71
N LEU A 160 13.18 -5.47 -10.16
CA LEU A 160 12.14 -4.71 -10.84
C LEU A 160 10.99 -4.32 -9.91
N CYS A 161 11.17 -4.56 -8.60
CA CYS A 161 10.20 -4.27 -7.57
C CYS A 161 10.68 -3.11 -6.69
N GLY A 162 9.76 -2.33 -6.14
CA GLY A 162 10.08 -1.34 -5.11
C GLY A 162 10.49 -1.98 -3.79
N SER A 163 11.13 -1.20 -2.92
CA SER A 163 11.65 -1.64 -1.61
C SER A 163 10.55 -2.06 -0.63
N LYS A 164 9.37 -1.46 -0.74
CA LYS A 164 8.15 -1.80 0.03
C LYS A 164 7.16 -2.65 -0.76
N GLU A 165 7.54 -3.13 -1.95
CA GLU A 165 6.71 -4.04 -2.73
C GLU A 165 6.74 -5.45 -2.12
N LEU A 166 5.57 -6.08 -2.09
CA LEU A 166 5.35 -7.46 -1.65
C LEU A 166 4.73 -8.28 -2.79
N VAL A 167 4.92 -9.59 -2.72
CA VAL A 167 4.25 -10.58 -3.58
C VAL A 167 3.22 -11.32 -2.75
N TYR A 168 1.94 -11.20 -3.12
CA TYR A 168 0.86 -11.93 -2.44
C TYR A 168 0.78 -13.37 -2.97
N VAL A 169 0.99 -14.35 -2.10
CA VAL A 169 1.05 -15.77 -2.49
C VAL A 169 -0.12 -16.54 -1.90
N PHE A 170 -0.93 -17.15 -2.76
CA PHE A 170 -2.14 -17.89 -2.37
C PHE A 170 -2.24 -19.27 -3.06
N GLY A 171 -3.34 -19.99 -2.83
CA GLY A 171 -3.73 -21.18 -3.61
C GLY A 171 -3.11 -22.51 -3.17
N GLY A 172 -1.99 -22.53 -2.44
CA GLY A 172 -1.34 -23.77 -2.00
C GLY A 172 -0.65 -23.68 -0.64
N ARG A 173 0.41 -22.87 -0.55
CA ARG A 173 1.19 -22.64 0.68
C ARG A 173 0.45 -21.73 1.65
N LEU A 174 -0.70 -22.19 2.12
CA LEU A 174 -1.45 -21.55 3.19
C LEU A 174 -1.04 -22.19 4.51
N ASP A 175 -0.82 -21.36 5.52
CA ASP A 175 -0.50 -21.83 6.86
C ASP A 175 -1.69 -21.61 7.79
N ILE A 176 -1.79 -22.48 8.79
CA ILE A 176 -2.76 -22.34 9.87
C ILE A 176 -1.99 -21.89 11.11
N ILE A 177 -2.33 -20.71 11.62
CA ILE A 177 -1.67 -20.12 12.80
C ILE A 177 -2.69 -19.87 13.90
N ASN A 178 -2.22 -19.86 15.15
CA ASN A 178 -3.06 -19.43 16.27
C ASN A 178 -3.17 -17.90 16.26
N CYS A 179 -4.36 -17.35 16.54
CA CYS A 179 -4.57 -15.89 16.54
C CYS A 179 -3.70 -15.15 17.57
N ALA A 180 -3.19 -15.83 18.59
CA ALA A 180 -2.23 -15.26 19.55
C ALA A 180 -0.88 -14.89 18.90
N SER A 181 -0.60 -15.33 17.67
CA SER A 181 0.62 -14.97 16.93
C SER A 181 0.49 -13.62 16.19
N LEU A 182 -0.71 -13.02 16.17
CA LEU A 182 -0.93 -11.73 15.52
C LEU A 182 -0.28 -10.60 16.34
N ASN A 183 0.39 -9.68 15.65
CA ASN A 183 1.06 -8.52 16.22
C ASN A 183 0.54 -7.21 15.61
N GLY A 184 -0.78 -7.10 15.49
CA GLY A 184 -1.45 -5.91 14.94
C GLY A 184 -1.85 -6.04 13.47
N VAL A 185 -2.54 -5.01 13.01
CA VAL A 185 -2.98 -4.86 11.62
C VAL A 185 -1.81 -4.35 10.78
N ALA A 186 -1.57 -4.98 9.63
CA ALA A 186 -0.60 -4.52 8.65
C ALA A 186 -1.31 -3.70 7.57
N ARG A 187 -0.70 -2.57 7.18
CA ARG A 187 -1.21 -1.74 6.10
C ARG A 187 -0.52 -2.13 4.79
N VAL A 188 -1.20 -2.97 4.00
CA VAL A 188 -0.70 -3.45 2.71
C VAL A 188 -1.68 -3.04 1.60
N HIS A 189 -1.26 -2.16 0.70
CA HIS A 189 -2.11 -1.67 -0.37
C HIS A 189 -2.04 -2.54 -1.62
N LEU A 190 -3.20 -2.84 -2.24
CA LEU A 190 -3.21 -3.27 -3.62
C LEU A 190 -2.85 -2.07 -4.50
N TYR A 191 -1.80 -2.20 -5.31
CA TYR A 191 -1.42 -1.21 -6.31
C TYR A 191 -1.79 -1.74 -7.70
N GLU A 192 -2.79 -1.11 -8.33
CA GLU A 192 -3.17 -1.41 -9.70
C GLU A 192 -2.64 -0.31 -10.63
N GLU A 193 -1.67 -0.63 -11.48
CA GLU A 193 -0.98 0.38 -12.31
C GLU A 193 -1.90 1.14 -13.28
N MET A 194 -2.99 0.49 -13.67
CA MET A 194 -4.01 1.05 -14.57
C MET A 194 -5.13 1.78 -13.81
N GLU A 195 -5.16 1.72 -12.46
CA GLU A 195 -6.08 2.48 -11.61
C GLU A 195 -5.60 3.93 -11.45
N HIS A 196 -5.58 4.66 -12.56
CA HIS A 196 -5.16 6.06 -12.65
C HIS A 196 -6.08 7.05 -11.91
N ARG A 197 -7.25 6.59 -11.43
CA ARG A 197 -8.24 7.39 -10.69
C ARG A 197 -8.01 7.38 -9.18
N ARG A 198 -7.06 6.57 -8.71
CA ARG A 198 -6.75 6.40 -7.29
C ARG A 198 -6.34 7.74 -6.68
N LEU A 199 -7.00 8.11 -5.57
CA LEU A 199 -6.65 9.29 -4.78
C LEU A 199 -5.71 8.97 -3.61
N LEU A 200 -5.91 7.80 -3.00
CA LEU A 200 -5.12 7.38 -1.85
C LEU A 200 -3.69 7.06 -2.29
N GLN A 201 -2.76 7.91 -1.87
CA GLN A 201 -1.34 7.71 -2.08
C GLN A 201 -0.86 6.46 -1.35
N ILE A 202 0.03 5.75 -2.03
CA ILE A 202 0.89 4.75 -1.40
C ILE A 202 2.19 5.51 -1.15
N THR A 203 2.49 5.75 0.13
CA THR A 203 3.71 6.45 0.51
C THR A 203 4.88 5.47 0.57
N GLU A 204 6.11 5.98 0.58
CA GLU A 204 7.34 5.19 0.76
C GLU A 204 7.37 4.40 2.09
N LYS A 205 6.47 4.71 3.02
CA LYS A 205 6.34 3.99 4.29
C LYS A 205 5.38 2.82 4.21
N ASP A 206 4.45 2.84 3.26
CA ASP A 206 3.40 1.84 3.15
C ASP A 206 3.88 0.63 2.34
N TYR A 207 3.49 -0.57 2.78
CA TYR A 207 3.63 -1.75 1.93
C TYR A 207 2.57 -1.75 0.85
N TYR A 208 2.93 -2.31 -0.29
CA TYR A 208 1.99 -2.55 -1.36
C TYR A 208 2.31 -3.83 -2.10
N TYR A 209 1.35 -4.34 -2.86
CA TYR A 209 1.55 -5.44 -3.79
C TYR A 209 0.80 -5.13 -5.08
N ARG A 210 1.42 -5.50 -6.19
CA ARG A 210 0.82 -5.52 -7.53
C ARG A 210 0.95 -6.89 -8.21
N THR A 211 1.62 -7.82 -7.54
CA THR A 211 1.85 -9.18 -8.01
C THR A 211 1.11 -10.17 -7.12
N GLU A 212 0.27 -11.01 -7.72
CA GLU A 212 -0.43 -12.12 -7.09
C GLU A 212 0.03 -13.44 -7.71
N TYR A 213 0.49 -14.38 -6.89
CA TYR A 213 0.98 -15.68 -7.35
C TYR A 213 0.13 -16.82 -6.77
N ASP A 214 -0.51 -17.59 -7.65
CA ASP A 214 -1.19 -18.83 -7.30
C ASP A 214 -0.13 -19.94 -7.21
N CYS A 215 0.26 -20.28 -5.99
CA CYS A 215 1.29 -21.28 -5.72
C CYS A 215 0.85 -22.70 -6.10
N ALA A 216 -0.46 -23.02 -6.05
CA ALA A 216 -0.93 -24.33 -6.47
C ALA A 216 -0.86 -24.49 -7.99
N LYS A 217 -1.28 -23.45 -8.73
CA LYS A 217 -1.21 -23.45 -10.20
C LYS A 217 0.17 -23.09 -10.74
N LYS A 218 1.08 -22.62 -9.88
CA LYS A 218 2.41 -22.08 -10.21
C LYS A 218 2.36 -20.98 -11.27
N LYS A 219 1.34 -20.11 -11.21
CA LYS A 219 1.09 -19.05 -12.19
C LYS A 219 0.85 -17.72 -11.50
N PHE A 220 1.30 -16.64 -12.15
CA PHE A 220 0.87 -15.30 -11.77
C PHE A 220 -0.61 -15.15 -12.13
N LYS A 221 -1.41 -14.76 -11.14
CA LYS A 221 -2.79 -14.30 -11.36
C LYS A 221 -2.81 -12.82 -11.74
N ARG A 222 -1.87 -12.07 -11.17
CA ARG A 222 -1.62 -10.65 -11.45
C ARG A 222 -0.13 -10.40 -11.43
N GLN A 223 0.36 -9.56 -12.33
CA GLN A 223 1.75 -9.13 -12.38
C GLN A 223 1.80 -7.69 -12.86
N ALA A 224 2.84 -6.96 -12.45
CA ALA A 224 3.18 -5.66 -13.03
C ALA A 224 3.32 -5.79 -14.55
N GLU A 225 2.65 -4.91 -15.29
CA GLU A 225 2.67 -4.92 -16.75
C GLU A 225 3.68 -3.88 -17.26
N PRO A 226 4.44 -4.20 -18.31
CA PRO A 226 5.31 -3.21 -18.93
C PRO A 226 4.46 -2.07 -19.53
N SER A 227 4.99 -0.87 -19.47
CA SER A 227 4.43 0.30 -20.15
C SER A 227 5.57 1.09 -20.82
N CYS A 228 5.25 2.25 -21.39
CA CYS A 228 6.19 3.09 -22.13
C CYS A 228 6.74 2.47 -23.44
N LEU A 229 7.46 3.29 -24.20
CA LEU A 229 8.18 2.94 -25.43
C LEU A 229 9.31 1.93 -25.19
N CYS A 230 9.89 1.90 -23.98
CA CYS A 230 10.92 0.93 -23.62
C CYS A 230 10.37 -0.46 -23.24
N ASN A 231 9.04 -0.63 -23.20
CA ASN A 231 8.37 -1.88 -22.82
C ASN A 231 8.91 -2.47 -21.49
N THR A 232 9.19 -1.59 -20.53
CA THR A 232 9.71 -1.95 -19.22
C THR A 232 8.67 -1.61 -18.16
N GLN A 233 8.61 -2.42 -17.10
CA GLN A 233 7.70 -2.15 -15.98
C GLN A 233 8.18 -0.94 -15.19
N TYR A 234 7.21 -0.22 -14.61
CA TYR A 234 7.48 0.87 -13.71
C TYR A 234 8.13 0.36 -12.41
N ILE A 235 9.20 0.99 -11.96
CA ILE A 235 9.87 0.70 -10.69
C ILE A 235 9.61 1.90 -9.77
N PRO A 236 8.72 1.78 -8.76
CA PRO A 236 8.27 2.96 -8.02
C PRO A 236 9.33 3.68 -7.18
N ASP A 237 10.40 2.98 -6.85
CA ASP A 237 11.52 3.49 -6.06
C ASP A 237 12.65 4.05 -6.94
N ASP A 238 12.52 3.97 -8.27
CA ASP A 238 13.45 4.61 -9.19
C ASP A 238 13.11 6.10 -9.31
N ASP A 239 14.11 6.92 -9.56
CA ASP A 239 13.93 8.37 -9.79
C ASP A 239 13.26 8.66 -11.16
N ALA A 240 13.00 7.60 -11.94
CA ALA A 240 12.36 7.68 -13.24
C ALA A 240 10.89 8.14 -13.13
N THR A 241 10.66 9.39 -13.49
CA THR A 241 9.31 9.95 -13.61
C THR A 241 8.60 9.44 -14.86
N MET A 242 7.29 9.20 -14.74
CA MET A 242 6.43 8.85 -15.87
C MET A 242 5.29 9.85 -16.01
N VAL A 243 4.91 10.15 -17.25
CA VAL A 243 3.72 10.91 -17.63
C VAL A 243 2.62 9.98 -18.16
N PHE A 244 1.37 10.26 -17.83
CA PHE A 244 0.20 9.47 -18.23
C PHE A 244 -0.57 10.16 -19.34
N CYS A 245 -0.93 9.39 -20.38
CA CYS A 245 -1.89 9.83 -21.37
C CYS A 245 -3.32 9.56 -20.91
N PRO A 246 -4.14 10.61 -20.66
CA PRO A 246 -5.49 10.48 -20.11
C PRO A 246 -6.58 10.16 -21.13
N ARG A 247 -6.24 10.06 -22.43
CA ARG A 247 -7.19 9.74 -23.49
C ARG A 247 -7.74 8.32 -23.29
N GLY A 248 -9.05 8.17 -23.46
CA GLY A 248 -9.78 6.94 -23.13
C GLY A 248 -9.34 5.70 -23.90
N ASP A 249 -8.81 5.88 -25.10
CA ASP A 249 -8.28 4.82 -25.97
C ASP A 249 -6.79 4.52 -25.75
N CYS A 250 -6.07 5.38 -25.01
CA CYS A 250 -4.64 5.25 -24.77
C CYS A 250 -4.30 4.78 -23.37
N LEU A 251 -4.70 5.55 -22.33
CA LEU A 251 -4.49 5.27 -20.90
C LEU A 251 -3.10 4.69 -20.57
N THR A 252 -2.05 5.18 -21.23
CA THR A 252 -0.69 4.61 -21.16
C THR A 252 0.26 5.54 -20.41
N TRP A 253 1.12 4.95 -19.57
CA TRP A 253 2.24 5.65 -18.91
C TRP A 253 3.51 5.60 -19.74
N TYR A 254 4.26 6.70 -19.77
CA TYR A 254 5.53 6.83 -20.48
C TYR A 254 6.59 7.46 -19.58
N HIS A 255 7.79 6.88 -19.51
CA HIS A 255 8.94 7.53 -18.88
C HIS A 255 9.27 8.85 -19.59
N THR A 256 9.47 9.92 -18.84
CA THR A 256 9.84 11.25 -19.36
C THR A 256 11.13 11.17 -20.18
N ALA A 257 12.14 10.45 -19.67
CA ALA A 257 13.40 10.22 -20.37
C ALA A 257 13.24 9.47 -21.70
N CYS A 258 12.28 8.54 -21.79
CA CYS A 258 12.00 7.86 -23.06
C CYS A 258 11.35 8.82 -24.05
N LEU A 259 10.40 9.65 -23.62
CA LEU A 259 9.78 10.65 -24.50
C LEU A 259 10.82 11.66 -25.01
N GLN A 260 11.71 12.14 -24.17
CA GLN A 260 12.82 13.01 -24.58
C GLN A 260 13.75 12.32 -25.59
N LYS A 261 14.15 11.08 -25.32
CA LYS A 261 15.02 10.30 -26.21
C LYS A 261 14.42 10.12 -27.62
N PHE A 262 13.10 10.04 -27.73
CA PHE A 262 12.37 9.86 -28.98
C PHE A 262 11.72 11.15 -29.50
N ASP A 263 12.15 12.32 -29.00
CA ASP A 263 11.67 13.64 -29.46
C ASP A 263 10.15 13.85 -29.36
N HIS A 264 9.55 13.29 -28.31
CA HIS A 264 8.13 13.40 -28.00
C HIS A 264 7.89 14.45 -26.90
N PHE A 265 8.30 15.70 -27.14
CA PHE A 265 8.07 16.82 -26.24
C PHE A 265 7.75 18.11 -27.00
N TYR A 266 7.09 19.05 -26.32
CA TYR A 266 6.85 20.40 -26.82
C TYR A 266 7.85 21.34 -26.16
N GLN A 267 8.53 22.16 -26.97
CA GLN A 267 9.43 23.19 -26.45
C GLN A 267 8.65 24.37 -25.84
N HIS A 268 7.46 24.66 -26.37
CA HIS A 268 6.59 25.72 -25.89
C HIS A 268 5.12 25.35 -26.11
N LEU A 269 4.37 25.14 -25.02
CA LEU A 269 2.92 25.11 -25.11
C LEU A 269 2.37 26.52 -24.92
N SER A 270 1.51 26.93 -25.84
CA SER A 270 0.66 28.09 -25.61
C SER A 270 -0.43 27.78 -24.58
N ALA A 271 -1.05 28.82 -24.03
CA ALA A 271 -2.25 28.65 -23.19
C ALA A 271 -3.36 27.89 -23.93
N THR A 272 -3.46 28.05 -25.25
CA THR A 272 -4.41 27.32 -26.10
C THR A 272 -4.10 25.84 -26.13
N ASP A 273 -2.83 25.45 -26.24
CA ASP A 273 -2.45 24.02 -26.26
C ASP A 273 -2.77 23.33 -24.93
N LEU A 274 -2.61 24.03 -23.81
CA LEU A 274 -3.01 23.53 -22.48
C LEU A 274 -4.53 23.31 -22.38
N GLU A 275 -5.34 24.13 -23.05
CA GLU A 275 -6.79 23.90 -23.13
C GLU A 275 -7.13 22.71 -24.03
N VAL A 276 -6.37 22.46 -25.10
CA VAL A 276 -6.52 21.25 -25.93
C VAL A 276 -6.22 19.98 -25.13
N ILE A 277 -5.16 19.97 -24.30
CA ILE A 277 -4.87 18.85 -23.38
C ILE A 277 -6.03 18.58 -22.44
N ARG A 278 -6.66 19.64 -21.94
CA ARG A 278 -7.84 19.54 -21.08
C ARG A 278 -9.00 18.90 -21.84
N GLU A 279 -9.31 19.38 -23.04
CA GLU A 279 -10.41 18.84 -23.85
C GLU A 279 -10.18 17.38 -24.23
N ALA A 280 -8.94 17.00 -24.57
CA ALA A 280 -8.56 15.62 -24.87
C ALA A 280 -8.81 14.63 -23.72
N THR A 281 -8.92 15.10 -22.48
CA THR A 281 -9.28 14.23 -21.34
C THR A 281 -10.76 13.88 -21.28
N GLN A 282 -11.61 14.63 -21.99
CA GLN A 282 -13.05 14.42 -21.98
C GLN A 282 -13.45 13.08 -22.60
N ASP A 283 -12.73 12.63 -23.63
CA ASP A 283 -12.97 11.34 -24.28
C ASP A 283 -12.75 10.16 -23.31
N GLY A 284 -11.80 10.29 -22.38
CA GLY A 284 -11.51 9.30 -21.34
C GLY A 284 -12.52 9.23 -20.22
N PHE A 285 -13.34 10.27 -20.02
CA PHE A 285 -14.35 10.28 -18.97
C PHE A 285 -15.57 9.43 -19.29
N SER A 286 -15.84 9.06 -20.54
CA SER A 286 -17.08 8.32 -20.88
C SER A 286 -17.28 7.04 -20.04
N ALA A 287 -16.21 6.30 -19.74
CA ALA A 287 -16.26 5.10 -18.91
C ALA A 287 -16.30 5.36 -17.39
N SER A 288 -16.07 6.61 -16.96
CA SER A 288 -15.90 7.01 -15.55
C SER A 288 -16.81 8.14 -15.10
N ALA A 289 -17.55 8.74 -16.03
CA ALA A 289 -18.30 9.98 -15.83
C ALA A 289 -19.37 9.79 -14.75
N ASP A 290 -20.00 8.63 -14.70
CA ASP A 290 -21.03 8.30 -13.71
C ASP A 290 -20.46 8.29 -12.29
N LEU A 291 -19.26 7.72 -12.09
CA LEU A 291 -18.61 7.68 -10.78
C LEU A 291 -18.23 9.09 -10.30
N TYR A 292 -17.60 9.88 -11.17
CA TYR A 292 -17.24 11.27 -10.82
C TYR A 292 -18.47 12.15 -10.62
N GLN A 293 -19.54 11.92 -11.39
CA GLN A 293 -20.79 12.64 -11.21
C GLN A 293 -21.41 12.33 -9.85
N GLN A 294 -21.45 11.06 -9.46
CA GLN A 294 -21.96 10.64 -8.15
C GLN A 294 -21.16 11.26 -6.99
N GLU A 295 -19.83 11.14 -7.02
CA GLU A 295 -18.97 11.72 -5.98
C GLU A 295 -19.09 13.26 -5.92
N LEU A 296 -19.25 13.92 -7.07
CA LEU A 296 -19.45 15.36 -7.14
C LEU A 296 -20.79 15.75 -6.52
N GLU A 297 -21.87 15.01 -6.79
CA GLU A 297 -23.18 15.20 -6.16
C GLU A 297 -23.12 15.01 -4.63
N GLU A 298 -22.41 14.00 -4.15
CA GLU A 298 -22.14 13.81 -2.73
C GLU A 298 -21.40 15.02 -2.12
N CYS A 299 -20.41 15.56 -2.84
CA CYS A 299 -19.69 16.77 -2.43
C CYS A 299 -20.62 18.00 -2.35
N TRP A 300 -21.60 18.13 -3.24
CA TRP A 300 -22.63 19.19 -3.18
C TRP A 300 -23.53 19.03 -1.95
N MET A 301 -23.99 17.79 -1.70
CA MET A 301 -24.82 17.48 -0.54
C MET A 301 -24.09 17.79 0.76
N GLN A 302 -22.84 17.36 0.89
CA GLN A 302 -21.99 17.65 2.06
C GLN A 302 -21.79 19.16 2.27
N SER A 303 -21.52 19.90 1.20
CA SER A 303 -21.34 21.37 1.29
C SER A 303 -22.60 22.05 1.82
N THR A 304 -23.77 21.59 1.38
CA THR A 304 -25.08 22.10 1.82
C THR A 304 -25.35 21.73 3.28
N MET A 305 -25.06 20.48 3.66
CA MET A 305 -25.24 20.01 5.05
C MET A 305 -24.34 20.72 6.06
N GLN A 306 -23.13 21.12 5.64
CA GLN A 306 -22.14 21.79 6.49
C GLN A 306 -22.27 23.33 6.47
N ASP A 307 -23.24 23.88 5.75
CA ASP A 307 -23.45 25.33 5.56
C ASP A 307 -22.15 26.06 5.15
N LEU A 308 -21.36 25.42 4.27
CA LEU A 308 -20.10 25.99 3.82
C LEU A 308 -20.37 27.21 2.95
N LYS A 309 -19.69 28.31 3.28
CA LYS A 309 -19.80 29.55 2.50
C LYS A 309 -19.32 29.31 1.06
N PRO A 310 -19.99 29.92 0.06
CA PRO A 310 -19.53 29.85 -1.31
C PRO A 310 -18.08 30.39 -1.39
N PRO A 311 -17.21 29.73 -2.16
CA PRO A 311 -15.84 30.16 -2.34
C PRO A 311 -15.78 31.56 -2.97
N ASP A 312 -14.68 32.29 -2.76
CA ASP A 312 -14.34 33.39 -3.67
C ASP A 312 -14.09 32.79 -5.05
N THR A 313 -15.12 32.86 -5.89
CA THR A 313 -15.19 32.13 -7.15
C THR A 313 -13.98 32.41 -8.05
N ASN A 314 -13.44 33.63 -8.03
CA ASN A 314 -12.34 33.99 -8.93
C ASN A 314 -11.01 33.37 -8.49
N VAL A 315 -10.68 33.45 -7.20
CA VAL A 315 -9.43 32.87 -6.65
C VAL A 315 -9.47 31.34 -6.72
N GLU A 316 -10.62 30.77 -6.41
CA GLU A 316 -10.82 29.32 -6.31
C GLU A 316 -10.89 28.67 -7.69
N LEU A 317 -11.55 29.31 -8.65
CA LEU A 317 -11.55 28.87 -10.05
C LEU A 317 -10.14 28.98 -10.65
N SER A 318 -9.39 30.05 -10.34
CA SER A 318 -7.99 30.18 -10.78
C SER A 318 -7.11 29.05 -10.25
N SER A 319 -7.32 28.65 -8.99
CA SER A 319 -6.63 27.51 -8.38
C SER A 319 -6.99 26.18 -9.05
N LEU A 320 -8.27 25.99 -9.39
CA LEU A 320 -8.74 24.81 -10.13
C LEU A 320 -8.15 24.75 -11.55
N HIS A 321 -8.08 25.88 -12.26
CA HIS A 321 -7.42 25.99 -13.57
C HIS A 321 -5.94 25.61 -13.48
N ALA A 322 -5.21 26.20 -12.52
CA ALA A 322 -3.79 25.92 -12.33
C ALA A 322 -3.56 24.42 -12.06
N LEU A 323 -4.43 23.78 -11.28
CA LEU A 323 -4.37 22.34 -11.03
C LEU A 323 -4.69 21.52 -12.27
N ALA A 324 -5.78 21.80 -12.97
CA ALA A 324 -6.24 21.04 -14.13
C ALA A 324 -5.25 21.06 -15.30
N ARG A 325 -4.42 22.11 -15.40
CA ARG A 325 -3.36 22.26 -16.41
C ARG A 325 -2.12 21.44 -16.14
N ARG A 326 -1.96 20.86 -14.94
CA ARG A 326 -0.80 20.03 -14.63
C ARG A 326 -0.85 18.71 -15.40
N PRO A 327 0.31 18.14 -15.77
CA PRO A 327 0.37 16.81 -16.35
C PRO A 327 0.06 15.75 -15.30
N CYS A 328 -0.41 14.60 -15.77
CA CYS A 328 -0.57 13.41 -14.96
C CYS A 328 0.78 12.69 -14.82
N MET A 329 1.38 12.68 -13.64
CA MET A 329 2.75 12.25 -13.36
C MET A 329 2.80 11.23 -12.21
N ARG A 330 3.76 10.30 -12.23
CA ARG A 330 4.13 9.40 -11.12
C ARG A 330 5.65 9.16 -11.08
N GLY A 331 6.16 8.62 -9.97
CA GLY A 331 7.59 8.41 -9.74
C GLY A 331 8.29 9.66 -9.20
N GLY A 332 9.47 9.47 -8.60
CA GLY A 332 10.22 10.55 -7.93
C GLY A 332 9.35 11.32 -6.93
N ASP A 333 9.37 12.66 -7.02
CA ASP A 333 8.61 13.54 -6.13
C ASP A 333 7.08 13.31 -6.17
N TYR A 334 6.55 12.70 -7.25
CA TYR A 334 5.12 12.44 -7.39
C TYR A 334 4.66 11.17 -6.65
N GLY A 335 5.59 10.40 -6.08
CA GLY A 335 5.32 9.17 -5.34
C GLY A 335 4.90 8.00 -6.23
N ILE A 336 4.58 6.88 -5.58
CA ILE A 336 4.33 5.59 -6.24
C ILE A 336 3.13 5.66 -7.19
N VAL A 337 2.01 6.22 -6.71
CA VAL A 337 0.75 6.28 -7.49
C VAL A 337 0.73 7.49 -8.42
N GLY A 338 1.38 8.59 -8.03
CA GLY A 338 1.36 9.83 -8.79
C GLY A 338 0.13 10.69 -8.53
N ASN A 339 -0.08 11.67 -9.40
CA ASN A 339 -1.08 12.73 -9.24
C ASN A 339 -2.32 12.56 -10.15
N ALA A 340 -2.36 11.52 -10.99
CA ALA A 340 -3.34 11.39 -12.06
C ALA A 340 -4.79 11.51 -11.57
N GLY A 341 -5.14 10.83 -10.46
CA GLY A 341 -6.49 10.89 -9.91
C GLY A 341 -6.93 12.30 -9.52
N VAL A 342 -6.02 13.09 -8.92
CA VAL A 342 -6.26 14.48 -8.54
C VAL A 342 -6.43 15.36 -9.78
N ILE A 343 -5.52 15.25 -10.74
CA ILE A 343 -5.55 16.06 -11.96
C ILE A 343 -6.80 15.76 -12.80
N LEU A 344 -7.15 14.50 -12.97
CA LEU A 344 -8.32 14.08 -13.76
C LEU A 344 -9.63 14.56 -13.13
N ARG A 345 -9.76 14.51 -11.80
CA ARG A 345 -10.91 15.09 -11.10
C ARG A 345 -10.96 16.62 -11.23
N ALA A 346 -9.82 17.29 -11.17
CA ALA A 346 -9.75 18.73 -11.39
C ALA A 346 -10.20 19.11 -12.81
N ARG A 347 -9.73 18.38 -13.83
CA ARG A 347 -10.15 18.55 -15.24
C ARG A 347 -11.65 18.30 -15.41
N TYR A 348 -12.18 17.22 -14.80
CA TYR A 348 -13.61 16.91 -14.81
C TYR A 348 -14.44 18.02 -14.15
N LEU A 349 -14.06 18.47 -12.95
CA LEU A 349 -14.79 19.53 -12.25
C LEU A 349 -14.77 20.85 -13.02
N LEU A 350 -13.62 21.18 -13.61
CA LEU A 350 -13.49 22.39 -14.42
C LEU A 350 -14.40 22.36 -15.65
N ASP A 351 -14.54 21.21 -16.32
CA ASP A 351 -15.53 21.00 -17.39
C ASP A 351 -16.96 21.27 -16.91
N GLN A 352 -17.32 20.76 -15.73
CA GLN A 352 -18.65 20.98 -15.16
C GLN A 352 -18.92 22.46 -14.87
N VAL A 353 -17.93 23.17 -14.31
CA VAL A 353 -18.08 24.58 -13.91
C VAL A 353 -18.04 25.51 -15.11
N VAL A 354 -17.02 25.38 -15.96
CA VAL A 354 -16.77 26.28 -17.09
C VAL A 354 -17.53 25.84 -18.34
N GLY A 355 -17.39 24.57 -18.73
CA GLY A 355 -18.01 24.04 -19.96
C GLY A 355 -19.54 23.91 -19.85
N LYS A 356 -20.05 23.52 -18.68
CA LYS A 356 -21.49 23.30 -18.45
C LYS A 356 -22.14 24.39 -17.59
N ASN A 357 -21.42 25.48 -17.29
CA ASN A 357 -21.90 26.61 -16.52
C ASN A 357 -22.51 26.22 -15.15
N LYS A 358 -21.96 25.21 -14.48
CA LYS A 358 -22.35 24.86 -13.11
C LYS A 358 -21.60 25.73 -12.10
N LYS A 359 -22.15 25.87 -10.90
CA LYS A 359 -21.45 26.56 -9.81
C LYS A 359 -20.26 25.71 -9.31
N LEU A 360 -19.26 26.32 -8.70
CA LEU A 360 -18.19 25.59 -8.02
C LEU A 360 -18.67 25.15 -6.62
N PRO A 361 -18.62 23.86 -6.24
CA PRO A 361 -18.99 23.44 -4.89
C PRO A 361 -18.03 24.02 -3.84
N PRO A 362 -18.50 24.47 -2.66
CA PRO A 362 -17.62 24.93 -1.58
C PRO A 362 -16.59 23.89 -1.14
N ALA A 363 -16.98 22.62 -1.06
CA ALA A 363 -16.09 21.51 -0.69
C ALA A 363 -15.32 20.91 -1.89
N TRP A 364 -15.17 21.62 -3.01
CA TRP A 364 -14.57 21.06 -4.23
C TRP A 364 -13.18 20.43 -4.02
N ARG A 365 -12.40 20.94 -3.07
CA ARG A 365 -11.10 20.35 -2.72
C ARG A 365 -11.24 18.95 -2.14
N SER A 366 -12.27 18.67 -1.34
CA SER A 366 -12.54 17.31 -0.85
C SER A 366 -12.89 16.37 -2.01
N PHE A 367 -13.61 16.85 -3.03
CA PHE A 367 -13.86 16.07 -4.24
C PHE A 367 -12.56 15.74 -5.00
N VAL A 368 -11.68 16.74 -5.19
CA VAL A 368 -10.47 16.59 -6.00
C VAL A 368 -9.36 15.79 -5.30
N TRP A 369 -9.14 16.01 -4.00
CA TRP A 369 -8.08 15.34 -3.22
C TRP A 369 -8.55 14.13 -2.41
N GLY A 370 -9.87 13.95 -2.25
CA GLY A 370 -10.45 12.93 -1.39
C GLY A 370 -10.36 13.26 0.10
N GLU A 371 -10.98 12.40 0.92
CA GLU A 371 -10.86 12.47 2.37
C GLU A 371 -9.42 12.20 2.81
N GLY A 372 -8.80 13.18 3.47
CA GLY A 372 -7.45 13.06 4.01
C GLY A 372 -6.47 14.13 3.53
N GLY A 373 -6.75 14.84 2.44
CA GLY A 373 -6.17 16.16 2.06
C GLY A 373 -4.64 16.33 2.09
N ALA A 374 -3.85 15.28 2.32
CA ALA A 374 -2.47 15.40 2.77
C ALA A 374 -1.44 15.34 1.64
N TRP A 375 -1.86 14.99 0.42
CA TRP A 375 -0.92 14.94 -0.68
C TRP A 375 -0.64 16.34 -1.23
N LYS A 376 0.50 16.89 -0.84
CA LYS A 376 1.06 18.09 -1.42
C LYS A 376 1.65 17.72 -2.76
N ILE A 377 1.01 18.15 -3.85
CA ILE A 377 1.66 18.09 -5.16
C ILE A 377 3.01 18.79 -5.03
N PRO A 378 4.12 18.16 -5.45
CA PRO A 378 5.43 18.77 -5.40
C PRO A 378 5.40 20.19 -5.95
N LYS A 379 6.17 21.09 -5.32
CA LYS A 379 6.39 22.42 -5.90
C LYS A 379 7.06 22.22 -7.27
N GLU A 380 6.66 23.03 -8.24
CA GLU A 380 6.82 22.83 -9.70
C GLU A 380 8.25 22.72 -10.25
N LYS A 381 9.27 22.55 -9.40
CA LYS A 381 10.69 22.55 -9.75
C LYS A 381 11.07 21.61 -10.90
N GLN A 382 10.32 20.54 -11.15
CA GLN A 382 10.63 19.56 -12.20
C GLN A 382 9.97 19.83 -13.55
N MET A 383 9.11 20.85 -13.64
CA MET A 383 8.32 21.11 -14.85
C MET A 383 8.82 22.31 -15.65
N TRP A 384 9.73 23.09 -15.09
CA TRP A 384 10.29 24.26 -15.75
C TRP A 384 11.69 23.94 -16.25
N GLN A 385 11.95 24.19 -17.52
CA GLN A 385 13.31 24.33 -18.03
C GLN A 385 13.64 25.82 -18.06
N VAL A 386 14.81 26.16 -17.54
CA VAL A 386 15.37 27.50 -17.70
C VAL A 386 16.11 27.50 -19.03
N GLY A 387 15.62 28.26 -20.00
CA GLY A 387 16.28 28.46 -21.29
C GLY A 387 17.64 29.14 -21.14
N ASP A 388 18.44 29.15 -22.21
CA ASP A 388 19.75 29.83 -22.23
C ASP A 388 19.65 31.35 -21.96
N ASP A 389 18.45 31.92 -22.17
CA ASP A 389 18.08 33.31 -21.89
C ASP A 389 17.56 33.55 -20.46
N GLY A 390 17.43 32.49 -19.65
CA GLY A 390 16.87 32.55 -18.32
C GLY A 390 15.34 32.48 -18.27
N GLU A 391 14.64 32.29 -19.40
CA GLU A 391 13.18 32.14 -19.41
C GLU A 391 12.78 30.75 -18.93
N GLU A 392 11.88 30.68 -17.94
CA GLU A 392 11.30 29.42 -17.46
C GLU A 392 10.16 28.99 -18.40
N SER A 393 10.36 27.88 -19.12
CA SER A 393 9.32 27.28 -19.97
C SER A 393 8.83 25.96 -19.40
N LEU A 394 7.52 25.73 -19.51
CA LEU A 394 6.90 24.49 -19.06
C LEU A 394 7.24 23.36 -20.04
N VAL A 395 7.95 22.34 -19.57
CA VAL A 395 8.17 21.12 -20.36
C VAL A 395 6.87 20.34 -20.42
N SER A 396 6.31 20.18 -21.61
CA SER A 396 5.22 19.24 -21.85
C SER A 396 5.63 18.17 -22.83
N TYR A 397 4.94 17.04 -22.77
CA TYR A 397 5.24 15.86 -23.53
C TYR A 397 4.20 15.61 -24.61
N LYS A 398 4.58 14.92 -25.68
CA LYS A 398 3.66 14.45 -26.72
C LYS A 398 3.41 12.96 -26.54
N CYS A 399 2.15 12.53 -26.62
CA CYS A 399 1.77 11.14 -26.63
C CYS A 399 2.24 10.50 -27.94
N PRO A 400 3.05 9.43 -27.90
CA PRO A 400 3.47 8.74 -29.12
C PRO A 400 2.32 8.05 -29.87
N LYS A 401 1.25 7.68 -29.16
CA LYS A 401 0.09 6.99 -29.75
C LYS A 401 -0.98 7.95 -30.28
N CYS A 402 -1.25 9.02 -29.53
CA CYS A 402 -2.32 9.97 -29.86
C CYS A 402 -1.82 11.19 -30.62
N GLU A 403 -0.50 11.37 -30.68
CA GLU A 403 0.17 12.53 -31.27
C GLU A 403 -0.25 13.89 -30.68
N GLU A 404 -0.61 13.91 -29.40
CA GLU A 404 -1.09 15.11 -28.72
C GLU A 404 -0.38 15.36 -27.40
N ALA A 405 -0.53 16.58 -26.86
CA ALA A 405 0.12 16.97 -25.62
C ALA A 405 -0.41 16.22 -24.37
N LEU A 406 0.47 16.07 -23.38
CA LEU A 406 0.30 15.26 -22.16
C LEU A 406 0.37 16.11 -20.89
#